data_AF-A0A2P6SFU9-F1
#
_entry.id   AF-A0A2P6SFU9-F1
#
_cell.length_a   1.000
_cell.length_b   1.000
_cell.length_c   1.000
_cell.angle_alpha   90.00
_cell.angle_beta   90.00
_cell.angle_gamma   90.00
#
_symmetry.space_group_name_H-M   'P 1'
#
loop_
_entity.id
_entity.type
_entity.pdbx_description
1 polymer ?
#
loop_
_entity_poly.entity_id
_entity_poly.type
_entity_poly.pdbx_seq_one_letter_code
_entity_poly.pdbx_strand_id
1 'polypeptide(L)'
;MLPTGARDTQLRESNSQKVHPQPMEESMNQNPEAVEALISKVFTNISSLKSAYIQLQAAHTPYDPDKIQAADKLVISELKNLSELKHFYRENNPSPVCVSPQDSRLAAEIQEQQILLKTYGVMVKKFQSEIQNKDSEIMQLQQHIEEAKQKQAKLEKNLKLRGLSTKESEASAGENGFSPVDLTPDLFTSVVEAAYKAIHDFAKPLINMMKAAGWDLDAAANSIEPTVVYAKRPHKKYAFESHICQRMFSGFQQESFSIKSDNLTINKESFFHQFLTLRDMDPLDMLGQTPDSIFGRFCRSKYLVVVHPKMETSFFGNLDQRNYIMGGGHPRTPFYQAFLKLAKSIWLLHRLAFSFDPHVEIFQVKRGSEFSEVYMESVVKNLIMDEGDQKPKVGLMVMPGFWVGGSVIQSRVYLSGMKVAE
;
A
#
# COMPACT_ATOMS: atom_id res chain seq x y z
N MET A 1 44.82 -79.08 59.00
CA MET A 1 44.11 -79.01 60.30
C MET A 1 43.96 -77.54 60.67
N LEU A 2 42.72 -77.07 60.75
CA LEU A 2 42.30 -75.87 61.51
C LEU A 2 42.26 -76.27 63.01
N PRO A 3 42.37 -75.34 64.00
CA PRO A 3 41.42 -74.23 64.16
C PRO A 3 41.94 -72.86 64.72
N THR A 4 41.30 -71.80 64.20
CA THR A 4 40.62 -70.65 64.84
C THR A 4 41.10 -69.94 66.12
N GLY A 5 41.17 -68.60 66.02
CA GLY A 5 40.88 -67.56 67.05
C GLY A 5 42.10 -66.85 67.63
N ALA A 6 42.15 -65.54 67.94
CA ALA A 6 41.35 -64.33 67.76
C ALA A 6 42.26 -63.13 68.17
N ARG A 7 42.00 -61.91 67.65
CA ARG A 7 42.25 -60.52 68.19
C ARG A 7 43.50 -60.25 69.08
N ASP A 8 44.28 -59.17 68.94
CA ASP A 8 43.86 -57.76 68.90
C ASP A 8 45.10 -56.83 68.71
N THR A 9 44.85 -55.65 68.15
CA THR A 9 45.53 -54.33 68.32
C THR A 9 47.04 -54.09 68.12
N GLN A 10 47.28 -53.09 67.25
CA GLN A 10 48.05 -51.84 67.49
C GLN A 10 49.45 -51.65 66.86
N LEU A 11 49.54 -50.42 66.33
CA LEU A 11 50.70 -49.56 66.10
C LEU A 11 51.33 -49.56 64.70
N ARG A 12 51.14 -48.40 64.08
CA ARG A 12 51.45 -47.98 62.73
C ARG A 12 52.45 -46.84 62.86
N GLU A 13 53.70 -47.10 62.51
CA GLU A 13 54.76 -46.16 62.12
C GLU A 13 55.75 -47.01 61.31
N SER A 14 56.48 -46.58 60.29
CA SER A 14 56.58 -45.38 59.48
C SER A 14 57.55 -45.82 58.37
N ASN A 15 57.32 -45.53 57.08
CA ASN A 15 58.40 -45.49 56.09
C ASN A 15 58.02 -44.72 54.81
N SER A 16 58.34 -43.43 54.86
CA SER A 16 59.18 -42.72 53.88
C SER A 16 59.03 -43.03 52.38
N GLN A 17 58.32 -42.14 51.67
CA GLN A 17 58.61 -41.82 50.27
C GLN A 17 58.86 -40.32 50.10
N LYS A 18 59.90 -40.03 49.32
CA LYS A 18 60.59 -38.74 49.13
C LYS A 18 59.65 -37.64 48.62
N VAL A 19 59.68 -36.48 49.28
CA VAL A 19 59.08 -35.23 48.82
C VAL A 19 60.09 -34.51 47.92
N HIS A 20 59.69 -34.21 46.68
CA HIS A 20 60.39 -33.29 45.80
C HIS A 20 59.76 -31.90 45.99
N PRO A 21 60.53 -30.81 46.20
CA PRO A 21 59.95 -29.48 46.24
C PRO A 21 59.68 -29.00 44.81
N GLN A 22 58.40 -28.91 44.43
CA GLN A 22 57.98 -28.09 43.28
C GLN A 22 57.63 -26.68 43.78
N PRO A 23 57.99 -25.62 43.03
CA PRO A 23 57.78 -24.25 43.45
C PRO A 23 56.29 -23.89 43.46
N MET A 24 55.92 -23.11 44.46
CA MET A 24 54.62 -22.48 44.66
C MET A 24 54.25 -21.66 43.41
N GLU A 25 53.11 -21.96 42.80
CA GLU A 25 52.48 -21.06 41.81
C GLU A 25 52.13 -19.75 42.52
N GLU A 26 52.88 -18.69 42.18
CA GLU A 26 52.60 -17.34 42.60
C GLU A 26 51.24 -16.87 42.05
N SER A 27 50.36 -16.61 42.99
CA SER A 27 49.16 -15.80 42.95
C SER A 27 49.07 -14.74 41.82
N MET A 28 47.94 -14.79 41.11
CA MET A 28 47.13 -13.63 40.68
C MET A 28 47.86 -12.46 40.01
N ASN A 29 48.14 -12.57 38.71
CA ASN A 29 48.39 -11.41 37.84
C ASN A 29 47.08 -10.63 37.59
N GLN A 30 46.64 -9.82 38.55
CA GLN A 30 45.78 -8.67 38.24
C GLN A 30 46.71 -7.55 37.74
N ASN A 31 46.60 -7.16 36.47
CA ASN A 31 47.44 -6.11 35.90
C ASN A 31 47.14 -4.76 36.60
N PRO A 32 48.03 -4.25 37.48
CA PRO A 32 47.72 -3.09 38.34
C PRO A 32 47.45 -1.83 37.52
N GLU A 33 48.10 -1.69 36.36
CA GLU A 33 47.92 -0.58 35.43
C GLU A 33 46.50 -0.53 34.83
N ALA A 34 45.86 -1.69 34.61
CA ALA A 34 44.51 -1.76 34.06
C ALA A 34 43.44 -1.32 35.07
N VAL A 35 43.66 -1.62 36.35
CA VAL A 35 42.77 -1.19 37.46
C VAL A 35 42.92 0.32 37.69
N GLU A 36 44.15 0.83 37.68
CA GLU A 36 44.43 2.26 37.81
C GLU A 36 43.83 3.09 36.65
N ALA A 37 43.89 2.56 35.41
CA ALA A 37 43.23 3.15 34.26
C ALA A 37 41.70 3.18 34.39
N LEU A 38 41.09 2.12 34.96
CA LEU A 38 39.65 2.07 35.21
C LEU A 38 39.22 3.10 36.27
N ILE A 39 39.98 3.21 37.36
CA ILE A 39 39.75 4.21 38.42
C ILE A 39 39.84 5.62 37.84
N SER A 40 40.86 5.89 37.02
CA SER A 40 41.02 7.17 36.34
C SER A 40 39.81 7.50 35.46
N LYS A 41 39.29 6.53 34.68
CA LYS A 41 38.08 6.69 33.87
C LYS A 41 36.85 7.00 34.72
N VAL A 42 36.69 6.37 35.88
CA VAL A 42 35.59 6.66 36.81
C VAL A 42 35.69 8.09 37.35
N PHE A 43 36.87 8.56 37.75
CA PHE A 43 37.06 9.93 38.22
C PHE A 43 36.82 10.98 37.14
N THR A 44 37.28 10.73 35.90
CA THR A 44 36.97 11.59 34.76
C THR A 44 35.47 11.64 34.49
N ASN A 45 34.79 10.50 34.56
CA ASN A 45 33.35 10.45 34.37
C ASN A 45 32.60 11.23 35.47
N ILE A 46 32.94 11.02 36.75
CA ILE A 46 32.36 11.77 37.87
C ILE A 46 32.57 13.28 37.70
N SER A 47 33.73 13.69 37.22
CA SER A 47 34.04 15.10 36.96
C SER A 47 33.19 15.65 35.81
N SER A 48 32.97 14.86 34.76
CA SER A 48 32.10 15.20 33.62
C SER A 48 30.63 15.28 34.05
N LEU A 49 30.16 14.34 34.87
CA LEU A 49 28.82 14.35 35.45
C LEU A 49 28.57 15.59 36.33
N LYS A 50 29.54 15.98 37.16
CA LYS A 50 29.48 17.21 37.95
C LYS A 50 29.36 18.45 37.07
N SER A 51 30.14 18.51 35.98
CA SER A 51 30.06 19.60 35.02
C SER A 51 28.68 19.66 34.34
N ALA A 52 28.17 18.52 33.86
CA ALA A 52 26.84 18.43 33.24
C ALA A 52 25.73 18.86 34.22
N TYR A 53 25.84 18.48 35.50
CA TYR A 53 24.90 18.91 36.53
C TYR A 53 24.94 20.43 36.78
N ILE A 54 26.13 21.04 36.80
CA ILE A 54 26.26 22.51 36.92
C ILE A 54 25.64 23.20 35.70
N GLN A 55 25.83 22.67 34.49
CA GLN A 55 25.20 23.19 33.27
C GLN A 55 23.67 23.11 33.35
N LEU A 56 23.13 22.01 33.89
CA LEU A 56 21.70 21.85 34.13
C LEU A 56 21.18 22.89 35.12
N GLN A 57 21.87 23.10 36.24
CA GLN A 57 21.52 24.14 37.22
C GLN A 57 21.59 25.55 36.62
N ALA A 58 22.62 25.86 35.83
CA ALA A 58 22.76 27.14 35.16
C ALA A 58 21.63 27.40 34.14
N ALA A 59 21.18 26.36 33.44
CA ALA A 59 20.07 26.46 32.48
C ALA A 59 18.70 26.73 33.13
N HIS A 60 18.57 26.52 34.45
CA HIS A 60 17.37 26.88 35.20
C HIS A 60 17.31 28.37 35.56
N THR A 61 18.38 29.17 35.35
CA THR A 61 18.38 30.60 35.71
C THR A 61 19.28 31.43 34.76
N PRO A 62 18.69 32.19 33.81
CA PRO A 62 17.26 32.27 33.48
C PRO A 62 16.75 30.95 32.87
N TYR A 63 15.46 30.65 33.04
CA TYR A 63 14.85 29.40 32.56
C TYR A 63 14.97 29.29 31.03
N ASP A 64 15.70 28.28 30.57
CA ASP A 64 15.93 28.02 29.15
C ASP A 64 15.66 26.53 28.85
N PRO A 65 14.49 26.19 28.26
CA PRO A 65 14.06 24.80 28.10
C PRO A 65 14.99 23.99 27.18
N ASP A 66 15.56 24.63 26.15
CA ASP A 66 16.44 23.97 25.20
C ASP A 66 17.79 23.64 25.85
N LYS A 67 18.33 24.56 26.66
CA LYS A 67 19.55 24.31 27.45
C LYS A 67 19.33 23.28 28.56
N ILE A 68 18.16 23.29 29.20
CA ILE A 68 17.78 22.27 30.20
C ILE A 68 17.76 20.90 29.54
N GLN A 69 17.13 20.76 28.37
CA GLN A 69 17.07 19.49 27.66
C GLN A 69 18.45 19.01 27.20
N ALA A 70 19.30 19.92 26.73
CA ALA A 70 20.67 19.59 26.33
C ALA A 70 21.52 19.12 27.52
N ALA A 71 21.45 19.82 28.66
CA ALA A 71 22.19 19.45 29.86
C ALA A 71 21.66 18.15 30.50
N ASP A 72 20.35 17.92 30.48
CA ASP A 72 19.73 16.66 30.94
C ASP A 72 20.23 15.46 30.13
N LYS A 73 20.31 15.59 28.79
CA LYS A 73 20.88 14.56 27.92
C LYS A 73 22.34 14.24 28.28
N LEU A 74 23.15 15.25 28.62
CA LEU A 74 24.54 15.06 29.05
C LEU A 74 24.63 14.35 30.40
N VAL A 75 23.78 14.70 31.37
CA VAL A 75 23.72 14.00 32.66
C VAL A 75 23.37 12.52 32.44
N ILE A 76 22.38 12.23 31.59
CA ILE A 76 21.97 10.87 31.27
C ILE A 76 23.11 10.09 30.58
N SER A 77 23.83 10.72 29.64
CA SER A 77 24.95 10.05 28.96
C SER A 77 26.08 9.69 29.91
N GLU A 78 26.43 10.57 30.86
CA GLU A 78 27.49 10.27 31.84
C GLU A 78 27.07 9.19 32.84
N LEU A 79 25.81 9.19 33.28
CA LEU A 79 25.26 8.09 34.11
C LEU A 79 25.28 6.75 33.36
N LYS A 80 25.01 6.75 32.04
CA LYS A 80 25.10 5.56 31.21
C LYS A 80 26.55 5.07 31.10
N ASN A 81 27.50 5.96 30.85
CA ASN A 81 28.93 5.64 30.81
C ASN A 81 29.42 5.03 32.14
N LEU A 82 28.97 5.55 33.29
CA LEU A 82 29.27 4.94 34.61
C LEU A 82 28.69 3.54 34.75
N SER A 83 27.48 3.32 34.24
CA SER A 83 26.86 2.00 34.23
C SER A 83 27.66 1.01 33.38
N GLU A 84 28.13 1.43 32.21
CA GLU A 84 28.98 0.62 31.33
C GLU A 84 30.34 0.30 31.98
N LEU A 85 30.98 1.29 32.62
CA LEU A 85 32.21 1.08 33.41
C LEU A 85 32.01 0.08 34.56
N LYS A 86 30.85 0.15 35.23
CA LYS A 86 30.45 -0.79 36.28
C LYS A 86 30.25 -2.21 35.74
N HIS A 87 29.59 -2.36 34.60
CA HIS A 87 29.41 -3.65 33.93
C HIS A 87 30.75 -4.23 33.49
N PHE A 88 31.60 -3.42 32.85
CA PHE A 88 32.94 -3.80 32.41
C PHE A 88 33.82 -4.30 33.58
N TYR A 89 33.73 -3.67 34.75
CA TYR A 89 34.41 -4.15 35.95
C TYR A 89 33.91 -5.52 36.40
N ARG A 90 32.59 -5.73 36.42
CA ARG A 90 31.96 -7.00 36.83
C ARG A 90 32.28 -8.15 35.86
N GLU A 91 32.30 -7.89 34.55
CA GLU A 91 32.59 -8.90 33.53
C GLU A 91 34.05 -9.34 33.49
N ASN A 92 35.00 -8.42 33.72
CA ASN A 92 36.44 -8.71 33.68
C ASN A 92 37.02 -9.18 35.03
N ASN A 93 36.25 -9.05 36.12
CA ASN A 93 36.61 -9.60 37.42
C ASN A 93 35.54 -10.58 37.94
N PRO A 94 35.22 -11.67 37.20
CA PRO A 94 34.33 -12.71 37.70
C PRO A 94 35.08 -13.50 38.78
N SER A 95 34.87 -13.18 40.06
CA SER A 95 35.68 -13.74 41.15
C SER A 95 35.11 -15.09 41.68
N PRO A 96 36.01 -16.02 42.08
CA PRO A 96 35.75 -17.44 42.29
C PRO A 96 34.81 -17.74 43.46
N VAL A 97 34.18 -18.92 43.40
CA VAL A 97 33.41 -19.50 44.50
C VAL A 97 34.33 -19.70 45.69
N CYS A 98 34.20 -18.89 46.75
CA CYS A 98 34.68 -19.26 48.07
C CYS A 98 33.90 -18.59 49.21
N VAL A 99 34.01 -19.21 50.37
CA VAL A 99 33.05 -19.33 51.46
C VAL A 99 33.15 -18.16 52.46
N SER A 100 32.12 -17.29 52.49
CA SER A 100 31.84 -16.24 53.51
C SER A 100 32.77 -15.00 53.56
N PRO A 101 32.26 -13.76 53.79
CA PRO A 101 30.91 -13.36 54.18
C PRO A 101 30.03 -13.02 52.96
N GLN A 102 29.15 -13.96 52.62
CA GLN A 102 28.20 -13.83 51.51
C GLN A 102 27.13 -12.75 51.77
N ASP A 103 26.91 -12.37 53.03
CA ASP A 103 25.78 -11.52 53.43
C ASP A 103 25.94 -10.04 53.05
N SER A 104 27.13 -9.46 53.19
CA SER A 104 27.32 -8.03 52.90
C SER A 104 27.27 -7.71 51.40
N ARG A 105 27.81 -8.60 50.57
CA ARG A 105 27.83 -8.42 49.11
C ARG A 105 26.46 -8.68 48.48
N LEU A 106 25.80 -9.77 48.88
CA LEU A 106 24.45 -10.08 48.41
C LEU A 106 23.45 -9.00 48.86
N ALA A 107 23.61 -8.45 50.06
CA ALA A 107 22.81 -7.33 50.55
C ALA A 107 22.98 -6.07 49.68
N ALA A 108 24.21 -5.74 49.26
CA ALA A 108 24.46 -4.59 48.37
C ALA A 108 23.81 -4.77 46.99
N GLU A 109 23.82 -6.01 46.45
CA GLU A 109 23.18 -6.33 45.17
C GLU A 109 21.64 -6.34 45.27
N ILE A 110 21.08 -6.87 46.36
CA ILE A 110 19.65 -6.79 46.65
C ILE A 110 19.21 -5.32 46.80
N GLN A 111 20.00 -4.50 47.50
CA GLN A 111 19.73 -3.07 47.66
C GLN A 111 19.74 -2.35 46.31
N GLU A 112 20.69 -2.68 45.43
CA GLU A 112 20.75 -2.14 44.07
C GLU A 112 19.49 -2.52 43.26
N GLN A 113 19.10 -3.80 43.28
CA GLN A 113 17.88 -4.24 42.58
C GLN A 113 16.61 -3.59 43.14
N GLN A 114 16.53 -3.36 44.46
CA GLN A 114 15.43 -2.63 45.08
C GLN A 114 15.37 -1.16 44.64
N ILE A 115 16.51 -0.48 44.51
CA ILE A 115 16.58 0.89 43.98
C ILE A 115 16.11 0.90 42.52
N LEU A 116 16.54 -0.07 41.72
CA LEU A 116 16.13 -0.19 40.33
C LEU A 116 14.61 -0.41 40.19
N LEU A 117 14.03 -1.28 41.02
CA LEU A 117 12.56 -1.49 41.06
C LEU A 117 11.80 -0.22 41.44
N LYS A 118 12.33 0.58 42.39
CA LYS A 118 11.75 1.89 42.72
C LYS A 118 11.80 2.84 41.52
N THR A 119 12.91 2.87 40.77
CA THR A 119 13.04 3.68 39.55
C THR A 119 12.02 3.28 38.49
N TYR A 120 11.87 1.98 38.22
CA TYR A 120 10.84 1.50 37.30
C TYR A 120 9.43 1.85 37.79
N GLY A 121 9.16 1.77 39.10
CA GLY A 121 7.89 2.20 39.67
C GLY A 121 7.57 3.68 39.41
N VAL A 122 8.56 4.57 39.51
CA VAL A 122 8.40 6.00 39.17
C VAL A 122 8.15 6.19 37.67
N MET A 123 8.87 5.46 36.83
CA MET A 123 8.72 5.52 35.38
C MET A 123 7.33 5.05 34.92
N VAL A 124 6.82 3.96 35.49
CA VAL A 124 5.46 3.48 35.23
C VAL A 124 4.41 4.54 35.57
N LYS A 125 4.53 5.17 36.75
CA LYS A 125 3.62 6.27 37.14
C LYS A 125 3.69 7.46 36.18
N LYS A 126 4.89 7.82 35.71
CA LYS A 126 5.07 8.88 34.71
C LYS A 126 4.36 8.54 33.40
N PHE A 127 4.61 7.35 32.84
CA PHE A 127 3.95 6.93 31.60
C PHE A 127 2.44 6.82 31.75
N GLN A 128 1.95 6.37 32.90
CA GLN A 128 0.52 6.34 33.18
C GLN A 128 -0.10 7.75 33.17
N SER A 129 0.59 8.75 33.72
CA SER A 129 0.15 10.15 33.66
C SER A 129 0.20 10.71 32.23
N GLU A 130 1.21 10.35 31.43
CA GLU A 130 1.30 10.79 30.02
C GLU A 130 0.16 10.20 29.17
N ILE A 131 -0.18 8.93 29.38
CA ILE A 131 -1.33 8.28 28.72
C ILE A 131 -2.63 9.02 29.09
N GLN A 132 -2.87 9.27 30.38
CA GLN A 132 -4.07 9.97 30.83
C GLN A 132 -4.19 11.39 30.26
N ASN A 133 -3.07 12.12 30.15
CA ASN A 133 -3.05 13.43 29.52
C ASN A 133 -3.38 13.35 28.02
N LYS A 134 -2.83 12.36 27.31
CA LYS A 134 -3.11 12.15 25.88
C LYS A 134 -4.55 11.71 25.63
N ASP A 135 -5.10 10.86 26.49
CA ASP A 135 -6.52 10.48 26.42
C ASP A 135 -7.43 11.69 26.62
N SER A 136 -7.07 12.60 27.54
CA SER A 136 -7.81 13.85 27.75
C SER A 136 -7.76 14.78 26.52
N GLU A 137 -6.59 14.88 25.87
CA GLU A 137 -6.41 15.63 24.63
C GLU A 137 -7.24 15.04 23.48
N ILE A 138 -7.28 13.71 23.35
CA ILE A 138 -8.11 13.01 22.38
C ILE A 138 -9.59 13.31 22.61
N MET A 139 -10.06 13.26 23.86
CA MET A 139 -11.45 13.59 24.19
C MET A 139 -11.81 15.04 23.81
N GLN A 140 -10.92 15.99 24.08
CA GLN A 140 -11.14 17.40 23.70
C GLN A 140 -11.20 17.59 22.18
N LEU A 141 -10.30 16.95 21.42
CA LEU A 141 -10.31 17.01 19.96
C LEU A 141 -11.57 16.36 19.36
N GLN A 142 -12.01 15.24 19.92
CA GLN A 142 -13.26 14.59 19.51
C GLN A 142 -14.47 15.50 19.74
N GLN A 143 -14.51 16.22 20.87
CA GLN A 143 -15.55 17.21 21.14
C GLN A 143 -15.53 18.35 20.10
N HIS A 144 -14.36 18.90 19.78
CA HIS A 144 -14.24 19.94 18.75
C HIS A 144 -14.70 19.48 17.37
N ILE A 145 -14.42 18.23 16.98
CA ILE A 145 -14.90 17.65 15.73
C ILE A 145 -16.44 17.59 15.71
N GLU A 146 -17.05 17.18 16.81
CA GLU A 146 -18.51 17.08 16.90
C GLU A 146 -19.17 18.48 16.85
N GLU A 147 -18.61 19.46 17.56
CA GLU A 147 -19.08 20.85 17.50
C GLU A 147 -18.95 21.45 16.09
N ALA A 148 -17.87 21.16 15.38
CA ALA A 148 -17.66 21.59 14.00
C ALA A 148 -18.67 20.95 13.03
N LYS A 149 -18.93 19.64 13.18
CA LYS A 149 -19.97 18.93 12.39
C LYS A 149 -21.35 19.52 12.63
N GLN A 150 -21.70 19.84 13.87
CA GLN A 150 -22.98 20.47 14.18
C GLN A 150 -23.10 21.87 13.58
N LYS A 151 -22.02 22.67 13.59
CA LYS A 151 -21.97 23.98 12.93
C LYS A 151 -22.14 23.85 11.41
N GLN A 152 -21.44 22.89 10.78
CA GLN A 152 -21.58 22.61 9.35
C GLN A 152 -23.02 22.23 9.00
N ALA A 153 -23.64 21.30 9.74
CA ALA A 153 -25.02 20.89 9.49
C ALA A 153 -26.02 22.05 9.65
N LYS A 154 -25.79 22.98 10.59
CA LYS A 154 -26.60 24.21 10.73
C LYS A 154 -26.40 25.15 9.54
N LEU A 155 -25.16 25.36 9.10
CA LEU A 155 -24.84 26.20 7.94
C LEU A 155 -25.45 25.63 6.65
N GLU A 156 -25.37 24.33 6.42
CA GLU A 156 -26.00 23.65 5.28
C GLU A 156 -27.52 23.80 5.29
N LYS A 157 -28.18 23.66 6.45
CA LYS A 157 -29.62 23.91 6.58
C LYS A 157 -29.98 25.37 6.27
N ASN A 158 -29.18 26.33 6.75
CA ASN A 158 -29.39 27.75 6.48
C ASN A 158 -29.15 28.10 5.00
N LEU A 159 -28.16 27.49 4.33
CA LEU A 159 -27.91 27.68 2.90
C LEU A 159 -29.06 27.13 2.04
N LYS A 160 -29.61 25.97 2.41
CA LYS A 160 -30.81 25.38 1.76
C LYS A 160 -32.04 26.26 1.95
N LEU A 161 -32.24 26.83 3.14
CA LEU A 161 -33.35 27.74 3.44
C LEU A 161 -33.22 29.10 2.73
N ARG A 162 -32.01 29.54 2.40
CA ARG A 162 -31.74 30.82 1.72
C ARG A 162 -31.77 30.72 0.18
N GLY A 163 -32.04 29.55 -0.39
CA GLY A 163 -32.22 29.38 -1.84
C GLY A 163 -30.96 29.59 -2.70
N LEU A 164 -29.77 29.60 -2.10
CA LEU A 164 -28.49 29.87 -2.79
C LEU A 164 -27.79 28.63 -3.38
N SER A 165 -28.52 27.52 -3.57
CA SER A 165 -28.01 26.39 -4.35
C SER A 165 -28.33 26.59 -5.84
N THR A 166 -27.69 27.59 -6.44
CA THR A 166 -27.77 27.84 -7.89
C THR A 166 -26.81 26.88 -8.60
N LYS A 167 -27.38 25.96 -9.40
CA LYS A 167 -26.68 25.32 -10.52
C LYS A 167 -26.30 26.41 -11.52
N GLU A 168 -25.05 26.44 -11.99
CA GLU A 168 -24.55 26.97 -13.29
C GLU A 168 -23.01 27.01 -13.18
N SER A 169 -22.21 26.22 -13.91
CA SER A 169 -21.90 26.29 -15.36
C SER A 169 -21.44 27.68 -15.81
N GLU A 170 -20.13 27.94 -15.84
CA GLU A 170 -19.32 28.04 -17.08
C GLU A 170 -17.95 28.70 -16.81
N ALA A 171 -16.94 28.12 -17.47
CA ALA A 171 -15.70 28.72 -17.97
C ALA A 171 -15.05 29.89 -17.20
N SER A 172 -13.97 29.58 -16.47
CA SER A 172 -12.78 30.42 -16.53
C SER A 172 -11.51 29.55 -16.54
N ALA A 173 -10.70 29.79 -17.55
CA ALA A 173 -9.37 29.23 -17.68
C ALA A 173 -8.44 29.87 -16.65
N GLY A 174 -7.52 29.05 -16.13
CA GLY A 174 -6.33 29.52 -15.41
C GLY A 174 -6.50 29.60 -13.90
N GLU A 175 -6.18 28.52 -13.20
CA GLU A 175 -5.00 28.44 -12.33
C GLU A 175 -4.99 27.09 -11.60
N ASN A 176 -3.79 26.55 -11.39
CA ASN A 176 -3.54 25.36 -10.60
C ASN A 176 -4.09 25.53 -9.18
N GLY A 177 -5.31 25.08 -8.96
CA GLY A 177 -5.90 24.89 -7.65
C GLY A 177 -6.55 23.52 -7.65
N PHE A 178 -6.06 22.61 -6.81
CA PHE A 178 -6.75 21.36 -6.51
C PHE A 178 -8.13 21.71 -5.94
N SER A 179 -9.14 21.82 -6.81
CA SER A 179 -10.51 21.71 -6.37
C SER A 179 -10.68 20.30 -5.78
N PRO A 180 -11.31 20.15 -4.61
CA PRO A 180 -11.68 18.85 -4.12
C PRO A 180 -12.55 18.19 -5.20
N VAL A 181 -12.03 17.16 -5.85
CA VAL A 181 -12.84 16.37 -6.77
C VAL A 181 -13.67 15.46 -5.89
N ASP A 182 -14.97 15.76 -5.85
CA ASP A 182 -15.94 14.98 -5.09
C ASP A 182 -16.33 13.73 -5.87
N LEU A 183 -16.65 12.67 -5.13
CA LEU A 183 -17.19 11.44 -5.72
C LEU A 183 -18.66 11.67 -6.10
N THR A 184 -18.91 11.93 -7.39
CA THR A 184 -20.26 12.22 -7.92
C THR A 184 -20.63 11.30 -9.08
N PRO A 185 -21.93 11.04 -9.32
CA PRO A 185 -22.39 10.31 -10.51
C PRO A 185 -21.95 10.96 -11.83
N ASP A 186 -21.84 12.29 -11.86
CA ASP A 186 -21.37 13.04 -13.04
C ASP A 186 -19.89 12.78 -13.32
N LEU A 187 -19.06 12.73 -12.27
CA LEU A 187 -17.66 12.32 -12.39
C LEU A 187 -17.59 10.91 -12.98
N PHE A 188 -18.38 9.96 -12.45
CA PHE A 188 -18.41 8.60 -12.98
C PHE A 188 -18.84 8.55 -14.45
N THR A 189 -19.88 9.30 -14.82
CA THR A 189 -20.33 9.42 -16.22
C THR A 189 -19.22 9.95 -17.13
N SER A 190 -18.48 10.98 -16.69
CA SER A 190 -17.34 11.51 -17.47
C SER A 190 -16.22 10.47 -17.67
N VAL A 191 -15.97 9.61 -16.67
CA VAL A 191 -14.97 8.54 -16.74
C VAL A 191 -15.45 7.39 -17.62
N VAL A 192 -16.75 7.08 -17.64
CA VAL A 192 -17.36 6.14 -18.61
C VAL A 192 -17.16 6.66 -20.03
N GLU A 193 -17.41 7.95 -20.29
CA GLU A 193 -17.17 8.57 -21.59
C GLU A 193 -15.69 8.53 -21.99
N ALA A 194 -14.78 8.80 -21.05
CA ALA A 194 -13.34 8.69 -21.29
C ALA A 194 -12.91 7.26 -21.64
N ALA A 195 -13.50 6.25 -20.99
CA ALA A 195 -13.24 4.85 -21.29
C ALA A 195 -13.79 4.45 -22.68
N TYR A 196 -14.99 4.89 -23.04
CA TYR A 196 -15.55 4.69 -24.38
C TYR A 196 -14.67 5.32 -25.47
N LYS A 197 -14.24 6.57 -25.25
CA LYS A 197 -13.32 7.27 -26.16
C LYS A 197 -11.99 6.52 -26.30
N ALA A 198 -11.44 6.00 -25.19
CA ALA A 198 -10.19 5.24 -25.22
C ALA A 198 -10.31 3.92 -26.00
N ILE A 199 -11.46 3.23 -25.92
CA ILE A 199 -11.76 2.04 -26.74
C ILE A 199 -11.76 2.42 -28.22
N HIS A 200 -12.50 3.48 -28.57
CA HIS A 200 -12.55 3.99 -29.94
C HIS A 200 -11.16 4.40 -30.47
N ASP A 201 -10.38 5.11 -29.67
CA ASP A 201 -9.05 5.57 -30.04
C ASP A 201 -8.05 4.43 -30.19
N PHE A 202 -8.14 3.36 -29.39
CA PHE A 202 -7.31 2.16 -29.56
C PHE A 202 -7.77 1.26 -30.72
N ALA A 203 -9.07 1.26 -31.06
CA ALA A 203 -9.56 0.52 -32.22
C ALA A 203 -8.92 1.03 -33.54
N LYS A 204 -8.60 2.32 -33.63
CA LYS A 204 -7.94 2.93 -34.81
C LYS A 204 -6.58 2.29 -35.15
N PRO A 205 -5.56 2.28 -34.27
CA PRO A 205 -4.29 1.62 -34.55
C PRO A 205 -4.45 0.12 -34.73
N LEU A 206 -5.36 -0.55 -34.01
CA LEU A 206 -5.64 -1.98 -34.22
C LEU A 206 -6.11 -2.26 -35.65
N ILE A 207 -7.11 -1.53 -36.13
CA ILE A 207 -7.63 -1.66 -37.49
C ILE A 207 -6.57 -1.27 -38.53
N ASN A 208 -5.77 -0.24 -38.27
CA ASN A 208 -4.70 0.18 -39.18
C ASN A 208 -3.60 -0.89 -39.30
N MET A 209 -3.22 -1.55 -38.21
CA MET A 209 -2.30 -2.69 -38.24
C MET A 209 -2.87 -3.86 -39.03
N MET A 210 -4.17 -4.16 -38.88
CA MET A 210 -4.85 -5.18 -39.69
C MET A 210 -4.83 -4.84 -41.19
N LYS A 211 -5.11 -3.58 -41.55
CA LYS A 211 -5.02 -3.11 -42.95
C LYS A 211 -3.60 -3.25 -43.50
N ALA A 212 -2.60 -2.81 -42.74
CA ALA A 212 -1.20 -2.90 -43.14
C ALA A 212 -0.73 -4.34 -43.32
N ALA A 213 -1.26 -5.26 -42.52
CA ALA A 213 -1.02 -6.70 -42.64
C ALA A 213 -1.87 -7.39 -43.74
N GLY A 214 -2.63 -6.64 -44.54
CA GLY A 214 -3.42 -7.19 -45.64
C GLY A 214 -4.67 -7.97 -45.22
N TRP A 215 -5.18 -7.75 -44.01
CA TRP A 215 -6.40 -8.44 -43.56
C TRP A 215 -7.65 -7.90 -44.26
N ASP A 216 -8.56 -8.81 -44.60
CA ASP A 216 -9.93 -8.44 -44.98
C ASP A 216 -10.72 -8.02 -43.73
N LEU A 217 -10.95 -6.71 -43.60
CA LEU A 217 -11.69 -6.15 -42.47
C LEU A 217 -13.16 -6.56 -42.44
N ASP A 218 -13.77 -6.82 -43.59
CA ASP A 218 -15.15 -7.27 -43.67
C ASP A 218 -15.26 -8.70 -43.14
N ALA A 219 -14.35 -9.59 -43.55
CA ALA A 219 -14.24 -10.94 -43.01
C ALA A 219 -13.88 -10.94 -41.52
N ALA A 220 -12.96 -10.07 -41.08
CA ALA A 220 -12.58 -9.95 -39.68
C ALA A 220 -13.76 -9.48 -38.79
N ALA A 221 -14.50 -8.46 -39.23
CA ALA A 221 -15.69 -7.99 -38.50
C ALA A 221 -16.77 -9.08 -38.41
N ASN A 222 -16.99 -9.83 -39.49
CA ASN A 222 -17.91 -10.97 -39.50
C ASN A 222 -17.40 -12.15 -38.65
N SER A 223 -16.09 -12.32 -38.49
CA SER A 223 -15.55 -13.35 -37.58
C SER A 223 -15.79 -12.99 -36.11
N ILE A 224 -15.86 -11.70 -35.76
CA ILE A 224 -16.14 -11.24 -34.40
C ILE A 224 -17.65 -11.33 -34.14
N GLU A 225 -18.45 -10.76 -35.05
CA GLU A 225 -19.91 -10.68 -34.93
C GLU A 225 -20.59 -11.18 -36.22
N PRO A 226 -20.77 -12.51 -36.40
CA PRO A 226 -21.13 -13.14 -37.68
C PRO A 226 -22.53 -12.86 -38.19
N THR A 227 -23.35 -12.21 -37.38
CA THR A 227 -24.80 -12.12 -37.60
C THR A 227 -25.29 -10.68 -37.61
N VAL A 228 -24.43 -9.72 -37.33
CA VAL A 228 -24.83 -8.32 -37.27
C VAL A 228 -24.95 -7.79 -38.69
N VAL A 229 -26.13 -7.28 -39.02
CA VAL A 229 -26.39 -6.60 -40.30
C VAL A 229 -26.12 -5.12 -40.12
N TYR A 230 -25.00 -4.67 -40.65
CA TYR A 230 -24.56 -3.26 -40.57
C TYR A 230 -25.30 -2.39 -41.59
N ALA A 231 -25.76 -1.23 -41.14
CA ALA A 231 -26.52 -0.26 -41.93
C ALA A 231 -25.64 0.46 -42.96
N LYS A 232 -24.37 0.72 -42.61
CA LYS A 232 -23.35 1.25 -43.52
C LYS A 232 -22.07 0.44 -43.37
N ARG A 233 -21.32 0.23 -44.47
CA ARG A 233 -20.04 -0.50 -44.45
C ARG A 233 -19.05 0.02 -43.38
N PRO A 234 -18.88 1.35 -43.16
CA PRO A 234 -17.99 1.87 -42.12
C PRO A 234 -18.39 1.50 -40.68
N HIS A 235 -19.65 1.09 -40.45
CA HIS A 235 -20.12 0.72 -39.11
C HIS A 235 -19.51 -0.60 -38.61
N LYS A 236 -18.90 -1.40 -39.49
CA LYS A 236 -18.14 -2.60 -39.10
C LYS A 236 -17.01 -2.30 -38.11
N LYS A 237 -16.56 -1.05 -38.00
CA LYS A 237 -15.65 -0.60 -36.93
C LYS A 237 -16.15 -0.96 -35.51
N TYR A 238 -17.47 -0.95 -35.31
CA TYR A 238 -18.08 -1.26 -34.02
C TYR A 238 -17.93 -2.72 -33.60
N ALA A 239 -17.65 -3.64 -34.54
CA ALA A 239 -17.29 -5.02 -34.21
C ALA A 239 -15.97 -5.08 -33.43
N PHE A 240 -14.97 -4.32 -33.89
CA PHE A 240 -13.66 -4.26 -33.23
C PHE A 240 -13.75 -3.54 -31.88
N GLU A 241 -14.49 -2.43 -31.82
CA GLU A 241 -14.74 -1.73 -30.55
C GLU A 241 -15.45 -2.64 -29.53
N SER A 242 -16.47 -3.41 -29.98
CA SER A 242 -17.16 -4.40 -29.15
C SER A 242 -16.22 -5.50 -28.63
N HIS A 243 -15.38 -6.08 -29.50
CA HIS A 243 -14.39 -7.09 -29.09
C HIS A 243 -13.44 -6.54 -28.02
N ILE A 244 -12.88 -5.34 -28.24
CA ILE A 244 -11.99 -4.69 -27.28
C ILE A 244 -12.73 -4.47 -25.96
N CYS A 245 -13.95 -3.92 -26.01
CA CYS A 245 -14.78 -3.68 -24.84
C CYS A 245 -15.02 -4.96 -24.03
N GLN A 246 -15.52 -6.03 -24.67
CA GLN A 246 -15.82 -7.30 -24.00
C GLN A 246 -14.59 -7.89 -23.29
N ARG A 247 -13.42 -7.85 -23.95
CA ARG A 247 -12.17 -8.36 -23.38
C ARG A 247 -11.67 -7.50 -22.23
N MET A 248 -11.75 -6.18 -22.35
CA MET A 248 -11.30 -5.26 -21.31
C MET A 248 -12.19 -5.30 -20.06
N PHE A 249 -13.52 -5.36 -20.22
CA PHE A 249 -14.48 -5.38 -19.11
C PHE A 249 -14.71 -6.77 -18.48
N SER A 250 -14.11 -7.84 -19.03
CA SER A 250 -14.17 -9.16 -18.41
C SER A 250 -13.65 -9.13 -16.96
N GLY A 251 -14.46 -9.57 -15.99
CA GLY A 251 -14.12 -9.56 -14.57
C GLY A 251 -14.30 -8.22 -13.85
N PHE A 252 -14.97 -7.23 -14.47
CA PHE A 252 -15.16 -5.90 -13.86
C PHE A 252 -15.93 -5.92 -12.53
N GLN A 253 -16.81 -6.90 -12.31
CA GLN A 253 -17.56 -7.06 -11.05
C GLN A 253 -16.68 -7.52 -9.88
N GLN A 254 -15.48 -8.01 -10.16
CA GLN A 254 -14.59 -8.60 -9.17
C GLN A 254 -13.58 -7.57 -8.71
N GLU A 255 -13.31 -7.51 -7.41
CA GLU A 255 -12.31 -6.61 -6.87
C GLU A 255 -10.96 -6.82 -7.61
N SER A 256 -10.46 -5.76 -8.23
CA SER A 256 -9.22 -5.79 -9.00
C SER A 256 -9.19 -6.83 -10.13
N PHE A 257 -10.33 -7.05 -10.80
CA PHE A 257 -10.47 -7.96 -11.95
C PHE A 257 -10.03 -9.41 -11.68
N SER A 258 -10.17 -9.89 -10.44
CA SER A 258 -9.75 -11.24 -10.00
C SER A 258 -8.25 -11.53 -10.14
N ILE A 259 -7.41 -10.50 -10.20
CA ILE A 259 -5.96 -10.67 -10.25
C ILE A 259 -5.47 -11.05 -8.84
N LYS A 260 -5.00 -12.29 -8.69
CA LYS A 260 -4.47 -12.81 -7.41
C LYS A 260 -3.35 -11.91 -6.92
N SER A 261 -3.49 -11.32 -5.73
CA SER A 261 -2.40 -10.58 -5.08
C SER A 261 -1.72 -11.50 -4.08
N ASP A 262 -0.55 -12.04 -4.44
CA ASP A 262 0.10 -13.09 -3.66
C ASP A 262 0.68 -12.59 -2.31
N ASN A 263 0.77 -11.27 -2.07
CA ASN A 263 1.42 -10.71 -0.88
C ASN A 263 0.95 -9.32 -0.43
N LEU A 264 -0.32 -8.97 -0.59
CA LEU A 264 -0.83 -7.71 -0.02
C LEU A 264 -2.14 -7.98 0.73
N THR A 265 -2.14 -7.77 2.05
CA THR A 265 -3.22 -7.03 2.69
C THR A 265 -3.49 -5.87 1.75
N ILE A 266 -4.56 -5.94 0.95
CA ILE A 266 -4.97 -4.84 0.08
C ILE A 266 -5.08 -3.67 1.04
N ASN A 267 -4.07 -2.78 1.01
CA ASN A 267 -4.11 -1.60 1.83
C ASN A 267 -5.35 -0.90 1.30
N LYS A 268 -6.41 -0.85 2.12
CA LYS A 268 -7.69 -0.22 1.76
C LYS A 268 -7.52 1.29 1.73
N GLU A 269 -6.45 1.77 1.11
CA GLU A 269 -6.40 3.07 0.48
C GLU A 269 -7.64 3.12 -0.38
N SER A 270 -8.59 3.96 0.04
CA SER A 270 -9.88 4.16 -0.61
C SER A 270 -9.68 4.10 -2.13
N PHE A 271 -10.46 3.27 -2.85
CA PHE A 271 -10.37 3.18 -4.30
C PHE A 271 -10.41 4.56 -4.97
N PHE A 272 -11.04 5.54 -4.30
CA PHE A 272 -11.09 6.92 -4.74
C PHE A 272 -9.72 7.61 -4.64
N HIS A 273 -8.97 7.37 -3.58
CA HIS A 273 -7.60 7.85 -3.45
C HIS A 273 -6.68 7.27 -4.53
N GLN A 274 -6.84 5.97 -4.85
CA GLN A 274 -6.14 5.35 -5.98
C GLN A 274 -6.52 6.02 -7.31
N PHE A 275 -7.82 6.28 -7.53
CA PHE A 275 -8.28 7.01 -8.71
C PHE A 275 -7.65 8.40 -8.80
N LEU A 276 -7.69 9.20 -7.73
CA LEU A 276 -7.13 10.55 -7.69
C LEU A 276 -5.62 10.56 -7.95
N THR A 277 -4.89 9.61 -7.37
CA THR A 277 -3.43 9.50 -7.53
C THR A 277 -3.06 9.14 -8.97
N LEU A 278 -3.81 8.21 -9.58
CA LEU A 278 -3.44 7.65 -10.88
C LEU A 278 -3.99 8.43 -12.07
N ARG A 279 -5.03 9.27 -11.89
CA ARG A 279 -5.71 9.94 -13.02
C ARG A 279 -4.76 10.83 -13.84
N ASP A 280 -3.82 11.50 -13.18
CA ASP A 280 -2.92 12.48 -13.78
C ASP A 280 -1.55 11.90 -14.19
N MET A 281 -1.24 10.65 -13.82
CA MET A 281 0.04 9.99 -14.13
C MET A 281 0.08 9.39 -15.54
N ASP A 282 1.20 9.43 -16.25
CA ASP A 282 1.34 8.66 -17.49
C ASP A 282 1.35 7.14 -17.20
N PRO A 283 0.66 6.30 -17.99
CA PRO A 283 0.63 4.86 -17.72
C PRO A 283 2.01 4.18 -17.84
N LEU A 284 2.95 4.70 -18.63
CA LEU A 284 4.32 4.16 -18.64
C LEU A 284 5.06 4.53 -17.35
N ASP A 285 4.84 5.72 -16.81
CA ASP A 285 5.46 6.15 -15.55
C ASP A 285 4.94 5.32 -14.36
N MET A 286 3.63 5.01 -14.37
CA MET A 286 3.02 4.08 -13.40
C MET A 286 3.72 2.71 -13.41
N LEU A 287 4.04 2.20 -14.60
CA LEU A 287 4.66 0.90 -14.79
C LEU A 287 6.19 0.94 -14.62
N GLY A 288 6.83 2.09 -14.83
CA GLY A 288 8.27 2.26 -14.71
C GLY A 288 8.78 2.07 -13.27
N GLN A 289 7.97 2.45 -12.29
CA GLN A 289 8.31 2.29 -10.86
C GLN A 289 8.11 0.85 -10.38
N THR A 290 6.97 0.24 -10.73
CA THR A 290 6.60 -1.13 -10.30
C THR A 290 5.89 -1.90 -11.43
N PRO A 291 6.65 -2.55 -12.33
CA PRO A 291 6.08 -3.30 -13.46
C PRO A 291 5.11 -4.41 -13.06
N ASP A 292 5.35 -5.08 -11.92
CA ASP A 292 4.50 -6.18 -11.44
C ASP A 292 3.41 -5.73 -10.44
N SER A 293 3.12 -4.42 -10.39
CA SER A 293 1.98 -3.88 -9.64
C SER A 293 0.65 -4.52 -10.08
N ILE A 294 -0.42 -4.36 -9.29
CA ILE A 294 -1.76 -4.86 -9.68
C ILE A 294 -2.18 -4.27 -11.04
N PHE A 295 -1.87 -2.99 -11.29
CA PHE A 295 -2.11 -2.35 -12.58
C PHE A 295 -1.25 -2.94 -13.71
N GLY A 296 0.03 -3.23 -13.48
CA GLY A 296 0.89 -3.88 -14.48
C GLY A 296 0.42 -5.28 -14.84
N ARG A 297 0.05 -6.08 -13.83
CA ARG A 297 -0.56 -7.40 -14.04
C ARG A 297 -1.89 -7.33 -14.75
N PHE A 298 -2.70 -6.30 -14.48
CA PHE A 298 -3.92 -5.99 -15.24
C PHE A 298 -3.60 -5.70 -16.70
N CYS A 299 -2.66 -4.80 -16.99
CA CYS A 299 -2.24 -4.47 -18.35
C CYS A 299 -1.76 -5.70 -19.12
N ARG A 300 -0.92 -6.54 -18.49
CA ARG A 300 -0.46 -7.82 -19.07
C ARG A 300 -1.62 -8.74 -19.40
N SER A 301 -2.48 -9.02 -18.42
CA SER A 301 -3.63 -9.92 -18.59
C SER A 301 -4.55 -9.45 -19.72
N LYS A 302 -4.89 -8.15 -19.72
CA LYS A 302 -5.78 -7.55 -20.71
C LYS A 302 -5.18 -7.50 -22.12
N TYR A 303 -3.90 -7.18 -22.26
CA TYR A 303 -3.25 -7.18 -23.57
C TYR A 303 -3.34 -8.56 -24.23
N LEU A 304 -3.03 -9.62 -23.47
CA LEU A 304 -2.96 -10.99 -23.99
C LEU A 304 -4.31 -11.54 -24.47
N VAL A 305 -5.43 -11.00 -23.95
CA VAL A 305 -6.80 -11.38 -24.36
C VAL A 305 -7.40 -10.45 -25.42
N VAL A 306 -6.96 -9.19 -25.49
CA VAL A 306 -7.39 -8.23 -26.53
C VAL A 306 -6.68 -8.53 -27.84
N VAL A 307 -5.35 -8.69 -27.80
CA VAL A 307 -4.49 -8.91 -28.96
C VAL A 307 -4.12 -10.39 -29.01
N HIS A 308 -4.71 -11.10 -29.98
CA HIS A 308 -4.50 -12.53 -30.16
C HIS A 308 -3.12 -12.80 -30.78
N PRO A 309 -2.42 -13.92 -30.46
CA PRO A 309 -1.12 -14.25 -31.05
C PRO A 309 -1.06 -14.12 -32.56
N LYS A 310 -2.09 -14.60 -33.28
CA LYS A 310 -2.20 -14.46 -34.75
C LYS A 310 -2.21 -13.00 -35.23
N MET A 311 -2.79 -12.08 -34.44
CA MET A 311 -2.72 -10.65 -34.74
C MET A 311 -1.28 -10.16 -34.61
N GLU A 312 -0.60 -10.47 -33.50
CA GLU A 312 0.79 -10.05 -33.28
C GLU A 312 1.74 -10.57 -34.35
N THR A 313 1.63 -11.85 -34.72
CA THR A 313 2.41 -12.42 -35.83
C THR A 313 2.15 -11.68 -37.14
N SER A 314 0.91 -11.26 -37.40
CA SER A 314 0.56 -10.51 -38.62
C SER A 314 1.07 -9.05 -38.56
N PHE A 315 1.05 -8.44 -37.38
CA PHE A 315 1.40 -7.03 -37.16
C PHE A 315 2.90 -6.79 -37.13
N PHE A 316 3.64 -7.71 -36.51
CA PHE A 316 5.06 -7.55 -36.18
C PHE A 316 5.96 -8.61 -36.82
N GLY A 317 5.38 -9.68 -37.40
CA GLY A 317 6.14 -10.80 -37.98
C GLY A 317 6.70 -11.79 -36.95
N ASN A 318 6.56 -11.53 -35.65
CA ASN A 318 7.04 -12.37 -34.56
C ASN A 318 6.13 -12.27 -33.31
N LEU A 319 6.51 -12.93 -32.21
CA LEU A 319 5.82 -12.90 -30.92
C LEU A 319 6.68 -12.27 -29.82
N ASP A 320 7.72 -11.50 -30.17
CA ASP A 320 8.69 -11.00 -29.21
C ASP A 320 8.04 -10.05 -28.20
N GLN A 321 7.16 -9.18 -28.68
CA GLN A 321 6.37 -8.28 -27.82
C GLN A 321 5.50 -9.09 -26.83
N ARG A 322 4.82 -10.14 -27.31
CA ARG A 322 4.01 -11.01 -26.47
C ARG A 322 4.84 -11.69 -25.39
N ASN A 323 5.97 -12.27 -25.78
CA ASN A 323 6.85 -13.01 -24.88
C ASN A 323 7.43 -12.07 -23.81
N TYR A 324 7.83 -10.85 -24.21
CA TYR A 324 8.28 -9.82 -23.28
C TYR A 324 7.18 -9.43 -22.28
N ILE A 325 5.94 -9.27 -22.73
CA ILE A 325 4.78 -8.98 -21.86
C ILE A 325 4.46 -10.15 -20.93
N MET A 326 4.51 -11.40 -21.41
CA MET A 326 4.30 -12.58 -20.57
C MET A 326 5.37 -12.66 -19.47
N GLY A 327 6.61 -12.28 -19.78
CA GLY A 327 7.71 -12.15 -18.81
C GLY A 327 7.57 -10.99 -17.80
N GLY A 328 6.49 -10.21 -17.86
CA GLY A 328 6.23 -9.08 -16.95
C GLY A 328 6.78 -7.73 -17.47
N GLY A 329 7.30 -7.69 -18.69
CA GLY A 329 7.76 -6.46 -19.32
C GLY A 329 6.64 -5.61 -19.91
N HIS A 330 6.88 -4.31 -20.05
CA HIS A 330 5.97 -3.36 -20.69
C HIS A 330 6.69 -2.64 -21.85
N PRO A 331 6.46 -3.06 -23.11
CA PRO A 331 7.15 -2.52 -24.27
C PRO A 331 6.89 -1.02 -24.47
N ARG A 332 7.89 -0.27 -24.94
CA ARG A 332 7.73 1.15 -25.30
C ARG A 332 7.31 1.37 -26.77
N THR A 333 6.66 0.40 -27.39
CA THR A 333 6.21 0.51 -28.79
C THR A 333 4.98 1.42 -28.90
N PRO A 334 4.80 2.18 -30.01
CA PRO A 334 3.64 3.06 -30.16
C PRO A 334 2.29 2.34 -30.02
N PHE A 335 2.21 1.10 -30.52
CA PHE A 335 1.02 0.26 -30.42
C PHE A 335 0.72 -0.12 -28.96
N TYR A 336 1.73 -0.53 -28.20
CA TYR A 336 1.55 -0.88 -26.79
C TYR A 336 1.24 0.35 -25.94
N GLN A 337 1.85 1.50 -26.22
CA GLN A 337 1.50 2.76 -25.55
C GLN A 337 0.05 3.19 -25.79
N ALA A 338 -0.47 3.01 -27.00
CA ALA A 338 -1.89 3.23 -27.29
C ALA A 338 -2.79 2.27 -26.49
N PHE A 339 -2.38 1.00 -26.37
CA PHE A 339 -3.07 0.03 -25.51
C PHE A 339 -3.04 0.43 -24.03
N LEU A 340 -1.92 0.93 -23.53
CA LEU A 340 -1.79 1.35 -22.13
C LEU A 340 -2.72 2.51 -21.78
N LYS A 341 -2.96 3.45 -22.70
CA LYS A 341 -3.95 4.52 -22.51
C LYS A 341 -5.36 3.95 -22.33
N LEU A 342 -5.75 2.97 -23.16
CA LEU A 342 -6.99 2.23 -23.01
C LEU A 342 -7.06 1.49 -21.66
N ALA A 343 -6.01 0.76 -21.31
CA ALA A 343 -5.95 0.01 -20.06
C ALA A 343 -6.10 0.94 -18.85
N LYS A 344 -5.39 2.08 -18.83
CA LYS A 344 -5.50 3.09 -17.77
C LYS A 344 -6.92 3.62 -17.64
N SER A 345 -7.57 4.02 -18.73
CA SER A 345 -8.94 4.56 -18.67
C SER A 345 -9.93 3.56 -18.05
N ILE A 346 -9.84 2.28 -18.41
CA ILE A 346 -10.72 1.24 -17.85
C ILE A 346 -10.35 0.89 -16.41
N TRP A 347 -9.06 0.93 -16.07
CA TRP A 347 -8.61 0.77 -14.69
C TRP A 347 -9.15 1.87 -13.78
N LEU A 348 -9.05 3.14 -14.20
CA LEU A 348 -9.60 4.28 -13.46
C LEU A 348 -11.11 4.18 -13.29
N LEU A 349 -11.84 3.79 -14.35
CA LEU A 349 -13.28 3.54 -14.28
C LEU A 349 -13.61 2.49 -13.21
N HIS A 350 -12.85 1.39 -13.16
CA HIS A 350 -13.04 0.37 -12.13
C HIS A 350 -12.71 0.89 -10.72
N ARG A 351 -11.62 1.64 -10.54
CA ARG A 351 -11.30 2.23 -9.22
C ARG A 351 -12.46 3.12 -8.76
N LEU A 352 -12.96 3.97 -9.65
CA LEU A 352 -14.07 4.85 -9.33
C LEU A 352 -15.36 4.08 -9.04
N ALA A 353 -15.69 3.01 -9.78
CA ALA A 353 -16.86 2.17 -9.56
C ALA A 353 -16.92 1.58 -8.13
N PHE A 354 -15.77 1.10 -7.64
CA PHE A 354 -15.62 0.55 -6.29
C PHE A 354 -15.45 1.61 -5.19
N SER A 355 -15.42 2.89 -5.57
CA SER A 355 -15.38 4.00 -4.60
C SER A 355 -16.77 4.38 -4.07
N PHE A 356 -17.83 4.06 -4.81
CA PHE A 356 -19.21 4.30 -4.40
C PHE A 356 -19.67 3.30 -3.33
N ASP A 357 -20.64 3.72 -2.51
CA ASP A 357 -21.35 2.88 -1.55
C ASP A 357 -22.87 3.04 -1.77
N PRO A 358 -23.58 2.01 -2.27
CA PRO A 358 -23.06 0.74 -2.76
C PRO A 358 -22.19 0.92 -4.02
N HIS A 359 -21.32 -0.05 -4.31
CA HIS A 359 -20.49 -0.04 -5.51
C HIS A 359 -21.32 0.03 -6.78
N VAL A 360 -20.76 0.65 -7.82
CA VAL A 360 -21.42 0.73 -9.13
C VAL A 360 -21.53 -0.66 -9.74
N GLU A 361 -22.74 -1.02 -10.16
CA GLU A 361 -22.99 -2.29 -10.84
C GLU A 361 -22.91 -2.10 -12.35
N ILE A 362 -22.17 -2.98 -13.02
CA ILE A 362 -22.08 -3.05 -14.48
C ILE A 362 -23.13 -4.02 -15.02
N PHE A 363 -23.82 -3.65 -16.09
CA PHE A 363 -24.69 -4.54 -16.85
C PHE A 363 -24.29 -4.60 -18.32
N GLN A 364 -24.48 -5.76 -18.93
CA GLN A 364 -24.12 -6.01 -20.33
C GLN A 364 -25.34 -6.48 -21.10
N VAL A 365 -25.51 -5.94 -22.30
CA VAL A 365 -26.65 -6.24 -23.16
C VAL A 365 -26.28 -7.39 -24.09
N LYS A 366 -27.15 -8.40 -24.14
CA LYS A 366 -26.95 -9.55 -25.04
C LYS A 366 -27.40 -9.19 -26.45
N ARG A 367 -26.71 -9.75 -27.43
CA ARG A 367 -27.15 -9.72 -28.82
C ARG A 367 -28.55 -10.35 -28.95
N GLY A 368 -29.39 -9.75 -29.79
CA GLY A 368 -30.76 -10.16 -30.04
C GLY A 368 -31.79 -9.65 -29.02
N SER A 369 -31.35 -9.01 -27.93
CA SER A 369 -32.25 -8.34 -26.99
C SER A 369 -33.03 -7.21 -27.65
N GLU A 370 -34.27 -6.99 -27.21
CA GLU A 370 -35.06 -5.83 -27.62
C GLU A 370 -34.41 -4.54 -27.13
N PHE A 371 -34.38 -3.54 -28.01
CA PHE A 371 -33.89 -2.21 -27.65
C PHE A 371 -34.82 -1.55 -26.63
N SER A 372 -34.22 -0.96 -25.59
CA SER A 372 -34.92 -0.20 -24.57
C SER A 372 -34.22 1.14 -24.39
N GLU A 373 -34.89 2.23 -24.79
CA GLU A 373 -34.37 3.60 -24.64
C GLU A 373 -34.08 3.98 -23.19
N VAL A 374 -34.64 3.26 -22.20
CA VAL A 374 -34.35 3.51 -20.79
C VAL A 374 -32.96 3.00 -20.39
N TYR A 375 -32.53 1.87 -20.95
CA TYR A 375 -31.28 1.18 -20.57
C TYR A 375 -30.19 1.23 -21.63
N MET A 376 -30.52 1.65 -22.84
CA MET A 376 -29.67 1.52 -24.02
C MET A 376 -29.67 2.79 -24.85
N GLU A 377 -28.49 3.15 -25.36
CA GLU A 377 -28.28 4.24 -26.32
C GLU A 377 -27.74 3.66 -27.63
N SER A 378 -28.29 4.07 -28.78
CA SER A 378 -27.74 3.66 -30.07
C SER A 378 -26.48 4.46 -30.41
N VAL A 379 -25.40 3.77 -30.79
CA VAL A 379 -24.17 4.42 -31.30
C VAL A 379 -24.33 5.03 -32.69
N VAL A 380 -25.43 4.72 -33.39
CA VAL A 380 -25.80 5.33 -34.66
C VAL A 380 -27.02 6.22 -34.44
N LYS A 381 -26.88 7.50 -34.78
CA LYS A 381 -27.97 8.49 -34.76
C LYS A 381 -28.78 8.40 -36.06
N ASN A 382 -30.01 8.91 -36.04
CA ASN A 382 -30.89 9.01 -37.22
C ASN A 382 -31.21 7.66 -37.89
N LEU A 383 -31.51 6.64 -37.09
CA LEU A 383 -31.92 5.34 -37.59
C LEU A 383 -33.39 5.37 -38.03
N ILE A 384 -33.67 4.80 -39.19
CA ILE A 384 -35.01 4.58 -39.73
C ILE A 384 -35.33 3.09 -39.55
N MET A 385 -36.49 2.80 -38.97
CA MET A 385 -37.04 1.44 -38.88
C MET A 385 -37.56 1.03 -40.27
N ASP A 386 -37.28 -0.22 -40.69
CA ASP A 386 -38.04 -0.82 -41.78
C ASP A 386 -39.51 -0.97 -41.36
N GLU A 387 -40.44 -0.91 -42.32
CA GLU A 387 -41.92 -0.76 -42.14
C GLU A 387 -42.65 -1.91 -41.40
N GLY A 388 -42.02 -2.58 -40.44
CA GLY A 388 -42.65 -3.55 -39.54
C GLY A 388 -42.68 -3.06 -38.09
N ASP A 389 -43.79 -3.29 -37.39
CA ASP A 389 -44.03 -2.94 -35.96
C ASP A 389 -43.10 -3.66 -34.95
N GLN A 390 -42.01 -4.29 -35.39
CA GLN A 390 -41.07 -4.96 -34.49
C GLN A 390 -40.07 -3.98 -33.90
N LYS A 391 -39.98 -3.96 -32.57
CA LYS A 391 -38.95 -3.19 -31.86
C LYS A 391 -37.55 -3.54 -32.38
N PRO A 392 -36.67 -2.54 -32.55
CA PRO A 392 -35.30 -2.78 -32.98
C PRO A 392 -34.58 -3.76 -32.05
N LYS A 393 -33.73 -4.62 -32.62
CA LYS A 393 -32.95 -5.59 -31.86
C LYS A 393 -31.48 -5.18 -31.80
N VAL A 394 -30.87 -5.46 -30.66
CA VAL A 394 -29.45 -5.21 -30.43
C VAL A 394 -28.63 -6.18 -31.29
N GLY A 395 -27.81 -5.61 -32.17
CA GLY A 395 -26.81 -6.35 -32.93
C GLY A 395 -25.59 -6.69 -32.07
N LEU A 396 -24.97 -5.68 -31.48
CA LEU A 396 -23.80 -5.85 -30.61
C LEU A 396 -23.76 -4.75 -29.53
N MET A 397 -23.08 -5.04 -28.42
CA MET A 397 -22.81 -4.06 -27.36
C MET A 397 -21.45 -3.41 -27.60
N VAL A 398 -21.40 -2.09 -27.70
CA VAL A 398 -20.15 -1.33 -27.89
C VAL A 398 -19.58 -0.87 -26.54
N MET A 399 -20.45 -0.54 -25.58
CA MET A 399 -20.08 -0.19 -24.20
C MET A 399 -21.11 -0.77 -23.21
N PRO A 400 -20.70 -1.36 -22.08
CA PRO A 400 -21.63 -1.74 -21.03
C PRO A 400 -22.36 -0.53 -20.43
N GLY A 401 -23.47 -0.79 -19.78
CA GLY A 401 -24.17 0.20 -18.95
C GLY A 401 -23.83 0.04 -17.47
N PHE A 402 -24.20 1.03 -16.66
CA PHE A 402 -23.89 1.06 -15.24
C PHE A 402 -25.05 1.56 -14.39
N TRP A 403 -25.16 1.04 -13.17
CA TRP A 403 -26.08 1.50 -12.13
C TRP A 403 -25.33 2.27 -11.07
N VAL A 404 -25.60 3.57 -10.95
CA VAL A 404 -24.87 4.49 -10.07
C VAL A 404 -25.86 5.25 -9.21
N GLY A 405 -25.87 5.02 -7.90
CA GLY A 405 -26.70 5.80 -6.96
C GLY A 405 -28.19 5.85 -7.31
N GLY A 406 -28.74 4.75 -7.85
CA GLY A 406 -30.14 4.67 -8.29
C GLY A 406 -30.43 5.22 -9.69
N SER A 407 -29.42 5.74 -10.40
CA SER A 407 -29.51 6.19 -11.79
C SER A 407 -28.86 5.20 -12.75
N VAL A 408 -29.32 5.21 -14.00
CA VAL A 408 -28.79 4.37 -15.08
C VAL A 408 -27.90 5.20 -15.99
N ILE A 409 -26.69 4.70 -16.26
CA ILE A 409 -25.90 5.06 -17.43
C ILE A 409 -26.17 4.01 -18.49
N GLN A 410 -26.75 4.43 -19.61
CA GLN A 410 -27.20 3.55 -20.68
C GLN A 410 -26.03 2.77 -21.30
N SER A 411 -26.28 1.51 -21.64
CA SER A 411 -25.34 0.72 -22.45
C SER A 411 -25.37 1.21 -23.90
N ARG A 412 -24.20 1.43 -24.50
CA ARG A 412 -24.12 1.79 -25.92
C ARG A 412 -24.18 0.55 -26.78
N VAL A 413 -25.17 0.51 -27.66
CA VAL A 413 -25.47 -0.64 -28.51
C VAL A 413 -25.52 -0.24 -29.98
N TYR A 414 -25.18 -1.19 -30.84
CA TYR A 414 -25.44 -1.08 -32.28
C TYR A 414 -26.70 -1.89 -32.60
N LEU A 415 -27.65 -1.27 -33.29
CA LEU A 415 -28.91 -1.92 -33.67
C LEU A 415 -28.79 -2.58 -35.05
N SER A 416 -29.14 -3.86 -35.13
CA SER A 416 -29.00 -4.65 -36.36
C SER A 416 -30.22 -4.49 -37.26
N GLY A 417 -30.01 -4.46 -38.58
CA GLY A 417 -31.10 -4.43 -39.57
C GLY A 417 -31.83 -3.10 -39.67
N MET A 418 -31.23 -2.01 -39.19
CA MET A 418 -31.78 -0.65 -39.34
C MET A 418 -31.20 0.06 -40.57
N LYS A 419 -31.95 1.00 -41.15
CA LYS A 419 -31.46 1.93 -42.18
C LYS A 419 -31.03 3.25 -41.51
N VAL A 420 -30.16 4.02 -42.13
CA VAL A 420 -29.77 5.36 -41.63
C VAL A 420 -30.35 6.39 -42.56
N ALA A 421 -31.04 7.41 -42.04
CA ALA A 421 -31.43 8.57 -42.82
C ALA A 421 -30.17 9.26 -43.37
N GLU A 422 -30.20 9.67 -44.64
CA GLU A 422 -29.07 10.39 -45.27
C GLU A 422 -28.81 11.75 -44.64
#